data_AF-A0A831KFD2-F1
#
_entry.id   AF-A0A831KFD2-F1
#
_cell.length_a   1.000
_cell.length_b   1.000
_cell.length_c   1.000
_cell.angle_alpha   90.00
_cell.angle_beta   90.00
_cell.angle_gamma   90.00
#
_symmetry.space_group_name_H-M   'P 1'
#
loop_
_entity.id
_entity.type
_entity.pdbx_description
1 polymer ?
#
loop_
_entity_poly.entity_id
_entity_poly.type
_entity_poly.pdbx_seq_one_letter_code
_entity_poly.pdbx_strand_id
1 'polypeptide(L)' 'MSSDKTKKKQEPLPGRMEALRSLPANVLRRLTKQEVKAFLFKEEWPDSMQDKLREYMVED' A
#
# COMPACT_ATOMS: atom_id res chain seq x y z
N MET A 1 30.67 -17.94 1.49
CA MET A 1 30.00 -17.14 2.53
C MET A 1 29.56 -15.82 1.91
N SER A 2 28.25 -15.67 1.71
CA SER A 2 27.64 -14.46 1.14
C SER A 2 27.68 -13.32 2.14
N SER A 3 28.33 -12.23 1.80
CA SER A 3 28.27 -10.98 2.57
C SER A 3 28.50 -9.82 1.60
N ASP A 4 27.43 -9.15 1.17
CA ASP A 4 27.51 -7.74 0.80
C ASP A 4 26.19 -7.01 1.09
N LYS A 5 26.36 -5.77 1.50
CA LYS A 5 25.46 -4.95 2.30
C LYS A 5 24.50 -4.12 1.43
N THR A 6 23.35 -3.83 2.04
CA THR A 6 22.68 -2.52 1.95
C THR A 6 22.16 -2.05 0.59
N LYS A 7 20.99 -2.56 0.20
CA LYS A 7 19.86 -1.65 -0.03
C LYS A 7 18.66 -2.23 0.71
N LYS A 8 18.32 -1.66 1.86
CA LYS A 8 16.95 -1.72 2.40
C LYS A 8 16.05 -0.96 1.41
N LYS A 9 15.88 -1.50 0.20
CA LYS A 9 14.68 -1.26 -0.57
C LYS A 9 13.61 -1.74 0.39
N GLN A 10 12.81 -0.83 0.92
CA GLN A 10 11.60 -1.21 1.62
C GLN A 10 10.93 -2.17 0.62
N GLU A 11 10.95 -3.47 0.90
CA GLU A 11 10.33 -4.43 0.02
C GLU A 11 8.85 -4.32 0.38
N PRO A 12 8.01 -3.96 -0.59
CA PRO A 12 6.58 -3.91 -0.32
C PRO A 12 6.17 -5.31 0.13
N LEU A 13 5.41 -5.40 1.21
CA LEU A 13 4.95 -6.70 1.70
C LEU A 13 4.24 -7.43 0.55
N PRO A 14 4.58 -8.70 0.24
CA PRO A 14 4.09 -9.38 -0.96
C PRO A 14 2.56 -9.37 -1.07
N GLY A 15 1.86 -9.69 0.03
CA GLY A 15 0.40 -9.62 0.08
C GLY A 15 -0.19 -8.21 -0.04
N ARG A 16 0.60 -7.16 0.26
CA ARG A 16 0.18 -5.77 0.07
C ARG A 16 0.46 -5.26 -1.33
N MET A 17 1.46 -5.79 -2.01
CA MET A 17 1.65 -5.51 -3.43
C MET A 17 0.46 -6.06 -4.25
N GLU A 18 -0.02 -7.25 -3.90
CA GLU A 18 -1.22 -7.86 -4.48
C GLU A 18 -2.49 -7.09 -4.13
N ALA A 19 -2.65 -6.66 -2.87
CA ALA A 19 -3.78 -5.83 -2.47
C ALA A 19 -3.78 -4.48 -3.21
N LEU A 20 -2.62 -3.83 -3.38
CA LEU A 20 -2.52 -2.54 -4.08
C LEU A 20 -2.87 -2.70 -5.56
N ARG A 21 -2.45 -3.81 -6.17
CA ARG A 21 -2.78 -4.14 -7.56
C ARG A 21 -4.23 -4.57 -7.74
N SER A 22 -4.86 -5.13 -6.71
CA SER A 22 -6.28 -5.46 -6.71
C SER A 22 -7.17 -4.22 -6.54
N LEU A 23 -6.62 -3.12 -6.01
CA LEU A 23 -7.35 -1.87 -5.91
C LEU A 23 -7.58 -1.26 -7.31
N PRO A 24 -8.78 -0.74 -7.59
CA PRO A 24 -9.07 -0.10 -8.85
C PRO A 24 -8.36 1.25 -8.97
N ALA A 25 -8.12 1.63 -10.22
CA ALA A 25 -7.41 2.86 -10.56
C ALA A 25 -8.05 4.12 -9.96
N ASN A 26 -9.37 4.13 -9.73
CA ASN A 26 -10.08 5.24 -9.09
C ASN A 26 -9.67 5.45 -7.63
N VAL A 27 -9.53 4.37 -6.86
CA VAL A 27 -9.03 4.42 -5.48
C VAL A 27 -7.57 4.83 -5.48
N LEU A 28 -6.74 4.20 -6.31
CA LEU A 28 -5.31 4.53 -6.43
C LEU A 28 -5.09 6.00 -6.80
N ARG A 29 -5.98 6.61 -7.59
CA ARG A 29 -5.96 8.04 -7.89
C ARG A 29 -6.35 8.93 -6.71
N ARG A 30 -7.24 8.47 -5.82
CA ARG A 30 -7.60 9.17 -4.57
C ARG A 30 -6.51 9.02 -3.49
N LEU A 31 -5.66 8.00 -3.61
CA LEU A 31 -4.52 7.77 -2.73
C LEU A 31 -3.32 8.63 -3.11
N THR A 32 -2.69 9.22 -2.10
CA THR A 32 -1.46 9.98 -2.26
C THR A 32 -0.24 9.06 -2.28
N LYS A 33 0.89 9.57 -2.82
CA LYS A 33 2.16 8.84 -2.80
C LYS A 33 2.61 8.43 -1.38
N GLN A 34 2.21 9.18 -0.35
CA GLN A 34 2.49 8.83 1.04
C GLN A 34 1.63 7.67 1.53
N GLU A 35 0.35 7.66 1.18
CA GLU A 35 -0.59 6.57 1.48
C GLU A 35 -0.22 5.29 0.74
N VAL A 36 0.15 5.36 -0.54
CA VAL A 36 0.62 4.18 -1.31
C VAL A 36 1.89 3.59 -0.69
N LYS A 37 2.83 4.45 -0.25
CA LYS A 37 4.02 3.98 0.48
C LYS A 37 3.65 3.39 1.85
N ALA A 38 2.73 4.01 2.58
CA ALA A 38 2.25 3.46 3.85
C ALA A 38 1.57 2.10 3.63
N PHE A 39 0.78 1.96 2.57
CA PHE A 39 0.16 0.70 2.21
C PHE A 39 1.19 -0.39 1.96
N LEU A 40 2.19 -0.09 1.14
CA LEU A 40 3.21 -1.04 0.76
C LEU A 40 4.20 -1.36 1.89
N PHE A 41 4.54 -0.38 2.73
CA PHE A 41 5.68 -0.45 3.67
C PHE A 41 5.32 -0.31 5.15
N LYS A 42 4.21 0.35 5.52
CA LYS A 42 3.81 0.56 6.91
C LYS A 42 2.74 -0.40 7.34
N GLU A 43 2.95 -1.12 8.42
CA GLU A 43 1.93 -2.00 8.98
C GLU A 43 0.60 -1.25 9.27
N GLU A 44 0.70 0.02 9.68
CA GLU A 44 -0.43 0.91 9.99
C GLU A 44 -0.80 1.83 8.82
N TRP A 45 -2.07 1.80 8.42
CA TRP A 45 -2.65 2.72 7.43
C TRP A 45 -3.27 3.92 8.14
N PRO A 46 -3.02 5.16 7.69
CA PRO A 46 -3.64 6.34 8.29
C PRO A 46 -5.16 6.27 8.13
N ASP A 47 -5.92 6.79 9.09
CA ASP A 47 -7.40 6.82 9.04
C ASP A 47 -7.92 7.40 7.73
N SER A 48 -7.30 8.47 7.22
CA SER A 48 -7.66 9.07 5.93
C SER A 48 -7.54 8.13 4.72
N MET A 49 -6.66 7.11 4.79
CA MET A 49 -6.55 6.09 3.76
C MET A 49 -7.58 5.00 3.95
N GLN A 50 -7.77 4.55 5.18
CA GLN A 50 -8.76 3.51 5.51
C GLN A 50 -10.17 3.96 5.17
N ASP A 51 -10.50 5.23 5.42
CA ASP A 51 -11.80 5.82 5.17
C ASP A 51 -12.13 5.81 3.66
N LYS A 52 -11.20 6.27 2.81
CA LYS A 52 -11.33 6.25 1.34
C LYS A 52 -11.48 4.83 0.79
N LEU A 53 -10.77 3.86 1.37
CA LEU A 53 -10.84 2.46 0.98
C LEU A 53 -12.16 1.82 1.41
N ARG A 54 -12.64 2.12 2.63
CA ARG A 54 -13.94 1.65 3.13
C ARG A 54 -15.09 2.21 2.31
N GLU A 55 -15.08 3.50 1.98
CA GLU A 55 -16.06 4.11 1.06
C GLU A 55 -16.11 3.39 -0.29
N TYR A 56 -14.99 2.80 -0.72
CA TYR A 56 -14.90 2.07 -1.97
C TYR A 56 -15.28 0.58 -1.86
N MET A 57 -14.98 -0.07 -0.73
CA MET A 57 -15.31 -1.48 -0.50
C MET A 57 -16.82 -1.72 -0.28
N VAL A 58 -17.60 -0.65 -0.07
CA VAL A 58 -19.05 -0.68 -0.01
C VAL A 58 -19.60 -0.32 -1.40
N GLU A 59 -19.48 -1.24 -2.35
CA GLU A 59 -20.30 -1.21 -3.57
C GLU A 59 -21.15 -2.50 -3.56
N ASP A 60 -22.48 -2.31 -3.64
CA ASP A 60 -23.56 -3.31 -3.63
C ASP A 60 -23.44 -4.36 -4.76
#